data_AF-A0A0G1VMR8-F1
#
_entry.id   AF-A0A0G1VMR8-F1
#
_cell.length_a   1.000
_cell.length_b   1.000
_cell.length_c   1.000
_cell.angle_alpha   90.00
_cell.angle_beta   90.00
_cell.angle_gamma   90.00
#
_symmetry.space_group_name_H-M   'P 1'
#
loop_
_entity.id
_entity.type
_entity.pdbx_description
1 polymer ?
#
loop_
_entity_poly.entity_id
_entity_poly.type
_entity_poly.pdbx_seq_one_letter_code
_entity_poly.pdbx_strand_id
1 'polypeptide(L)' 'IALAKLALDKGVKTCIFDRNGYRYHGRVKALADGAREGGLQF' A
#
# COMPACT_ATOMS: atom_id res chain seq x y z
N ILE A 1 7.79 -0.43 -1.19
CA ILE A 1 8.32 -1.58 -0.41
C ILE A 1 8.58 -1.25 1.06
N ALA A 2 9.32 -0.19 1.42
CA ALA A 2 9.68 0.08 2.83
C ALA A 2 8.47 0.17 3.79
N LEU A 3 7.38 0.83 3.37
CA LEU A 3 6.17 0.98 4.20
C LEU A 3 5.45 -0.35 4.49
N ALA A 4 5.32 -1.20 3.47
CA ALA A 4 4.61 -2.47 3.62
C ALA A 4 5.35 -3.46 4.53
N LYS A 5 6.69 -3.51 4.42
CA LYS A 5 7.52 -4.31 5.34
C LYS A 5 7.38 -3.85 6.78
N LEU A 6 7.47 -2.54 7.02
CA LEU A 6 7.27 -1.96 8.37
C LEU A 6 5.87 -2.24 8.93
N ALA A 7 4.84 -2.26 8.08
CA ALA A 7 3.49 -2.58 8.51
C ALA A 7 3.35 -4.07 8.87
N LEU A 8 3.93 -4.97 8.08
CA LEU A 8 3.97 -6.39 8.40
C LEU A 8 4.75 -6.70 9.68
N ASP A 9 5.88 -6.03 9.91
CA ASP A 9 6.67 -6.16 11.15
C ASP A 9 5.85 -5.74 12.38
N LYS A 10 4.91 -4.81 12.20
CA LYS A 10 3.95 -4.37 13.21
C LYS A 10 2.68 -5.23 13.28
N GLY A 11 2.61 -6.33 12.51
CA GLY A 11 1.46 -7.23 12.46
C GLY A 11 0.26 -6.70 11.67
N VAL A 12 0.40 -5.59 10.94
CA VAL A 12 -0.66 -5.01 10.12
C VAL A 12 -0.63 -5.66 8.74
N LYS A 13 -1.60 -6.53 8.47
CA LYS A 13 -1.73 -7.25 7.20
C LYS A 13 -2.80 -6.65 6.29
N THR A 14 -3.94 -6.26 6.86
CA THR A 14 -5.09 -5.73 6.15
C THR A 14 -5.25 -4.25 6.43
N CYS A 15 -5.40 -3.44 5.39
CA CYS A 15 -5.65 -2.01 5.51
C CYS A 15 -6.58 -1.53 4.40
N ILE A 16 -6.93 -0.23 4.41
CA ILE A 16 -7.68 0.40 3.32
C ILE A 16 -6.75 1.43 2.69
N PHE A 17 -6.61 1.36 1.37
CA PHE A 17 -5.81 2.33 0.63
C PHE A 17 -6.66 3.54 0.22
N ASP A 18 -6.55 4.60 1.01
CA ASP A 18 -7.19 5.87 0.70
C ASP A 18 -6.39 6.66 -0.36
N ARG A 19 -7.08 7.03 -1.43
CA ARG A 19 -6.55 7.79 -2.56
C ARG A 19 -6.85 9.28 -2.44
N ASN A 20 -7.55 9.72 -1.41
CA ASN A 20 -7.87 11.12 -1.10
C ASN A 20 -8.39 11.90 -2.33
N GLY A 21 -9.23 11.27 -3.16
CA GLY A 21 -9.78 11.87 -4.39
C GLY A 21 -8.85 11.88 -5.61
N TYR A 22 -7.60 11.43 -5.52
CA TYR A 22 -6.70 11.31 -6.67
C TYR A 22 -7.10 10.14 -7.59
N ARG A 23 -6.89 10.34 -8.90
CA ARG A 23 -7.06 9.27 -9.89
C ARG A 23 -6.10 8.13 -9.59
N TYR A 24 -6.58 6.90 -9.67
CA TYR A 24 -5.73 5.71 -9.54
C TYR A 24 -4.86 5.54 -10.79
N HIS A 25 -3.82 6.34 -10.87
CA HIS A 25 -2.91 6.38 -12.01
C HIS A 25 -1.52 6.87 -11.57
N GLY A 26 -0.51 6.63 -12.40
CA GLY A 26 0.86 7.08 -12.18
C GLY A 26 1.37 6.73 -10.78
N ARG A 27 1.72 7.76 -10.00
CA ARG A 27 2.33 7.63 -8.66
C ARG A 27 1.41 6.90 -7.66
N VAL A 28 0.10 7.13 -7.70
CA VAL A 28 -0.86 6.51 -6.78
C VAL A 28 -0.94 5.01 -7.03
N LYS A 29 -1.01 4.62 -8.31
CA LYS A 29 -0.97 3.21 -8.71
C LYS A 29 0.36 2.56 -8.32
N ALA A 30 1.49 3.20 -8.64
CA ALA A 30 2.81 2.68 -8.31
C ALA A 30 3.01 2.47 -6.80
N LEU A 31 2.45 3.35 -5.97
CA LEU A 31 2.49 3.22 -4.51
C LEU A 31 1.63 2.05 -4.02
N ALA A 32 0.43 1.87 -4.57
CA ALA A 32 -0.44 0.75 -4.25
C ALA A 32 0.19 -0.60 -4.65
N ASP A 33 0.72 -0.68 -5.87
CA ASP A 33 1.36 -1.89 -6.38
C ASP A 33 2.58 -2.27 -5.51
N GLY A 34 3.45 -1.30 -5.18
CA GLY A 34 4.61 -1.53 -4.32
C GLY A 34 4.28 -1.78 -2.84
N ALA A 35 3.05 -1.53 -2.40
CA ALA A 35 2.55 -1.90 -1.09
C ALA A 35 1.94 -3.31 -1.09
N ARG A 36 1.24 -3.70 -2.17
CA ARG A 36 0.77 -5.07 -2.40
C ARG A 36 1.89 -6.07 -2.57
N GLU A 37 2.91 -5.75 -3.37
CA GLU A 37 4.13 -6.56 -3.50
C GLU A 37 4.85 -6.74 -2.16
N GLY A 38 4.74 -5.74 -1.28
CA GLY A 38 5.27 -5.81 0.07
C GLY A 38 4.42 -6.64 1.04
N GLY A 39 3.31 -7.25 0.59
CA GLY A 39 2.48 -8.17 1.36
C GLY A 39 1.29 -7.55 2.11
N LEU A 40 1.04 -6.24 1.93
CA LEU A 40 -0.18 -5.62 2.45
C LEU A 40 -1.40 -6.00 1.60
N GLN A 41 -2.50 -6.31 2.26
CA GLN A 41 -3.77 -6.70 1.64
C GLN A 41 -4.79 -5.56 1.73
N PHE A 42 -5.13 -4.98 0.57
CA PHE A 42 -6.11 -3.89 0.42
C PHE A 42 -6.56 -3.69 -1.05
#